data_AF-A0A0D8XIW0-F1
#
_entry.id   AF-A0A0D8XIW0-F1
#
_cell.length_a   1.000
_cell.length_b   1.000
_cell.length_c   1.000
_cell.angle_alpha   90.00
_cell.angle_beta   90.00
_cell.angle_gamma   90.00
#
_symmetry.space_group_name_H-M   'P 1'
#
loop_
_entity.id
_entity.type
_entity.pdbx_description
1 polymer ?
#
loop_
_entity_poly.entity_id
_entity_poly.type
_entity_poly.pdbx_seq_one_letter_code
_entity_poly.pdbx_strand_id
1 'polypeptide(L)'
;MLECTSQLVVHSTFLARPDGKPLINRPRCWLLVFTVSIYESFAVKMWLTVLWTAMKLIIGLVMMMVGSTILLVKLKERRRRPVTTDGRVHEVFLPVLDTFRNNFRRGWERDGAALCVYYQGECVIDIWGGFADRESERRWREDTLQIIFSTSKAVGAICVAILVDRGRLKYTDKISMFWPEFAKHGKENITVEMILAHTSGLACLDGKISFEDATDPEKMAKFIEESRPIWEPGKAVGYHALSYGWLVDQIIRRTDAKHRGIGQFFKEEIADKYSTLDYSCFFLQDIKASFMN
;
A
#
# COMPACT_ATOMS: atom_id res chain seq x y z
N MET A 1 41.19 17.51 48.02
CA MET A 1 40.31 18.42 48.79
C MET A 1 39.35 17.53 49.55
N LEU A 2 39.63 17.20 50.83
CA LEU A 2 39.29 18.02 52.03
C LEU A 2 37.76 18.21 52.07
N GLU A 3 37.00 17.77 53.07
CA GLU A 3 37.14 17.81 54.54
C GLU A 3 36.43 16.59 55.19
N CYS A 4 36.93 15.99 56.28
CA CYS A 4 36.75 16.39 57.70
C CYS A 4 35.24 16.47 58.06
N THR A 5 34.68 15.75 59.03
CA THR A 5 35.16 15.49 60.41
C THR A 5 34.43 14.30 61.02
N SER A 6 35.17 13.33 61.55
CA SER A 6 34.72 12.39 62.58
C SER A 6 35.29 12.83 63.92
N GLN A 7 34.48 13.56 64.70
CA GLN A 7 34.72 13.78 66.12
C GLN A 7 33.36 13.73 66.83
N LEU A 8 33.12 12.65 67.58
CA LEU A 8 32.29 12.75 68.78
C LEU A 8 33.14 12.28 69.95
N VAL A 9 33.82 13.26 70.54
CA VAL A 9 34.56 13.17 71.79
C VAL A 9 33.54 12.97 72.91
N VAL A 10 33.59 11.82 73.59
CA VAL A 10 32.87 11.63 74.86
C VAL A 10 33.82 12.05 75.98
N HIS A 11 33.68 13.30 76.44
CA HIS A 11 34.32 13.80 77.65
C HIS A 11 33.64 13.17 78.87
N SER A 12 34.33 12.26 79.56
CA SER A 12 33.96 11.80 80.91
C SER A 12 34.68 12.64 81.96
N THR A 13 34.16 13.83 82.23
CA THR A 13 34.66 14.68 83.32
C THR A 13 34.12 14.15 84.65
N PHE A 14 34.96 13.44 85.41
CA PHE A 14 34.73 13.13 86.82
C PHE A 14 34.75 14.43 87.63
N LEU A 15 33.61 14.82 88.19
CA LEU A 15 33.52 15.82 89.25
C LEU A 15 33.11 15.12 90.54
N ALA A 16 34.10 14.79 91.37
CA ALA A 16 33.89 14.43 92.76
C ALA A 16 33.60 15.72 93.57
N ARG A 17 32.54 15.71 94.39
CA ARG A 17 32.39 16.69 95.48
C ARG A 17 33.16 16.19 96.72
N PRO A 18 33.70 17.08 97.57
CA PRO A 18 34.64 16.72 98.63
C PRO A 18 34.04 16.08 99.89
N ASP A 19 32.75 15.73 99.91
CA ASP A 19 32.00 15.41 101.13
C ASP A 19 31.10 14.16 101.01
N GLY A 20 31.64 13.08 100.45
CA GLY A 20 31.38 11.70 100.90
C GLY A 20 29.92 11.19 101.06
N LYS A 21 28.93 11.69 100.31
CA LYS A 21 27.54 11.15 100.33
C LYS A 21 26.91 11.07 98.93
N PRO A 22 26.23 9.95 98.57
CA PRO A 22 25.70 9.75 97.22
C PRO A 22 24.37 10.49 96.97
N LEU A 23 24.22 11.07 95.78
CA LEU A 23 22.95 11.62 95.25
C LEU A 23 22.22 10.58 94.40
N ILE A 24 20.95 10.40 94.74
CA ILE A 24 19.98 9.42 94.23
C ILE A 24 19.38 9.87 92.88
N ASN A 25 19.47 8.98 91.88
CA ASN A 25 18.41 8.47 90.98
C ASN A 25 17.63 9.42 90.03
N ARG A 26 17.63 9.13 88.71
CA ARG A 26 16.44 8.84 87.86
C ARG A 26 16.84 8.34 86.43
N PRO A 27 16.47 7.12 85.99
CA PRO A 27 16.69 6.65 84.62
C PRO A 27 15.35 6.48 83.88
N ARG A 28 14.88 7.47 83.11
CA ARG A 28 13.70 7.28 82.22
C ARG A 28 13.76 7.96 80.84
N CYS A 29 14.77 8.76 80.49
CA CYS A 29 14.78 9.48 79.20
C CYS A 29 15.66 8.86 78.09
N TRP A 30 16.57 7.94 78.41
CA TRP A 30 17.56 7.45 77.43
C TRP A 30 17.03 6.39 76.46
N LEU A 31 15.96 5.65 76.81
CA LEU A 31 15.46 4.55 75.97
C LEU A 31 14.70 5.04 74.72
N LEU A 32 14.06 6.21 74.77
CA LEU A 32 13.21 6.74 73.68
C LEU A 32 14.03 7.41 72.56
N VAL A 33 15.15 8.06 72.88
CA VAL A 33 16.00 8.73 71.88
C VAL A 33 16.84 7.73 71.08
N PHE A 34 17.33 6.67 71.73
CA PHE A 34 18.07 5.60 71.05
C PHE A 34 17.19 4.75 70.14
N THR A 35 15.92 4.53 70.49
CA THR A 35 14.99 3.76 69.65
C THR A 35 14.59 4.53 68.39
N VAL A 36 14.35 5.84 68.47
CA VAL A 36 14.00 6.67 67.28
C VAL A 36 15.17 6.77 66.27
N SER A 37 16.41 6.98 66.74
CA SER A 37 17.59 7.12 65.85
C SER A 37 17.97 5.82 65.12
N ILE A 38 17.81 4.67 65.78
CA ILE A 38 18.01 3.35 65.16
C ILE A 38 16.88 3.04 64.17
N TYR A 39 15.64 3.40 64.48
CA TYR A 39 14.49 3.20 63.58
C TYR A 39 14.62 4.03 62.29
N GLU A 40 15.05 5.29 62.39
CA GLU A 40 15.30 6.14 61.21
C GLU A 40 16.44 5.57 60.33
N SER A 41 17.54 5.11 60.93
CA SER A 41 18.65 4.52 60.19
C SER A 41 18.28 3.20 59.49
N PHE A 42 17.42 2.38 60.12
CA PHE A 42 16.95 1.12 59.53
C PHE A 42 15.91 1.38 58.43
N ALA A 43 14.99 2.33 58.65
CA ALA A 43 14.01 2.75 57.66
C ALA A 43 14.70 3.35 56.41
N VAL A 44 15.71 4.20 56.57
CA VAL A 44 16.47 4.77 55.44
C VAL A 44 17.19 3.68 54.65
N LYS A 45 17.85 2.72 55.30
CA LYS A 45 18.49 1.59 54.61
C LYS A 45 17.48 0.69 53.88
N MET A 46 16.32 0.46 54.49
CA MET A 46 15.23 -0.29 53.88
C MET A 46 14.69 0.43 52.63
N TRP A 47 14.41 1.73 52.72
CA TRP A 47 13.97 2.55 51.59
C TRP A 47 15.02 2.63 50.48
N LEU A 48 16.30 2.79 50.81
CA LEU A 48 17.38 2.76 49.82
C LEU A 48 17.48 1.39 49.12
N THR A 49 17.27 0.29 49.85
CA THR A 49 17.27 -1.07 49.27
C THR A 49 16.06 -1.27 48.36
N VAL A 50 14.88 -0.78 48.74
CA VAL A 50 13.66 -0.81 47.92
C VAL A 50 13.84 0.04 46.66
N LEU A 51 14.36 1.26 46.78
CA LEU A 51 14.65 2.15 45.65
C LEU A 51 15.71 1.55 44.72
N TRP A 52 16.77 0.96 45.27
CA TRP A 52 17.81 0.28 44.49
C TRP A 52 17.27 -0.94 43.74
N THR A 53 16.40 -1.71 44.37
CA THR A 53 15.74 -2.87 43.76
C THR A 53 14.77 -2.43 42.66
N ALA A 54 13.96 -1.40 42.92
CA ALA A 54 13.07 -0.79 41.94
C ALA A 54 13.85 -0.23 40.75
N MET A 55 14.96 0.46 40.99
CA MET A 55 15.83 0.99 39.94
C MET A 55 16.42 -0.12 39.08
N LYS A 56 16.89 -1.22 39.68
CA LYS A 56 17.37 -2.39 38.92
C LYS A 56 16.29 -3.02 38.06
N LEU A 57 15.06 -3.12 38.56
CA LEU A 57 13.92 -3.64 37.79
C LEU A 57 13.58 -2.72 36.61
N ILE A 58 13.58 -1.40 36.82
CA ILE A 58 13.33 -0.41 35.76
C ILE A 58 14.43 -0.49 34.69
N ILE A 59 15.70 -0.53 35.08
CA ILE A 59 16.83 -0.67 34.15
C ILE A 59 16.72 -1.98 33.36
N GLY A 60 16.38 -3.09 34.03
CA GLY A 60 16.16 -4.39 33.38
C GLY A 60 15.04 -4.34 32.33
N LEU A 61 13.90 -3.72 32.66
CA LEU A 61 12.77 -3.52 31.74
C LEU A 61 13.14 -2.66 30.53
N VAL A 62 13.85 -1.54 30.75
CA VAL A 62 14.31 -0.66 29.67
C VAL A 62 15.27 -1.41 28.75
N MET A 63 16.23 -2.16 29.30
CA MET A 63 17.18 -2.96 28.51
C MET A 63 16.47 -4.05 27.70
N MET A 64 15.44 -4.71 28.26
CA MET A 64 14.60 -5.66 27.52
C MET A 64 13.83 -5.00 26.38
N MET A 65 13.23 -3.82 26.60
CA MET A 65 12.51 -3.09 25.54
C MET A 65 13.44 -2.63 24.42
N VAL A 66 14.63 -2.13 24.75
CA VAL A 66 15.65 -1.74 23.77
C VAL A 66 16.15 -2.97 23.00
N GLY A 67 16.46 -4.07 23.70
CA GLY A 67 16.88 -5.33 23.09
C GLY A 67 15.82 -5.93 22.15
N SER A 68 14.55 -5.91 22.56
CA SER A 68 13.42 -6.36 21.74
C SER A 68 13.25 -5.47 20.50
N THR A 69 13.35 -4.16 20.65
CA THR A 69 13.26 -3.22 19.52
C THR A 69 14.39 -3.43 18.52
N ILE A 70 15.64 -3.58 19.00
CA ILE A 70 16.80 -3.90 18.15
C ILE A 70 16.61 -5.24 17.44
N LEU A 71 16.09 -6.25 18.14
CA LEU A 71 15.78 -7.55 17.54
C LEU A 71 14.71 -7.44 16.46
N LEU A 72 13.62 -6.70 16.72
CA LEU A 72 12.55 -6.48 15.74
C LEU A 72 13.06 -5.69 14.51
N VAL A 73 13.90 -4.69 14.71
CA VAL A 73 14.56 -3.96 13.61
C VAL A 73 15.47 -4.89 12.80
N LYS A 74 16.32 -5.68 13.46
CA LYS A 74 17.18 -6.67 12.78
C LYS A 74 16.40 -7.76 12.05
N LEU A 75 15.28 -8.21 12.62
CA LEU A 75 14.39 -9.19 11.97
C LEU A 75 13.67 -8.56 10.76
N LYS A 76 13.26 -7.30 10.85
CA LYS A 76 12.68 -6.53 9.73
C LYS A 76 13.72 -6.27 8.63
N GLU A 77 14.96 -5.98 8.99
CA GLU A 77 16.08 -5.82 8.05
C GLU A 77 16.46 -7.16 7.40
N ARG A 78 16.52 -8.27 8.14
CA ARG A 78 16.75 -9.61 7.58
C ARG A 78 15.65 -10.07 6.62
N ARG A 79 14.44 -9.53 6.72
CA ARG A 79 13.36 -9.73 5.71
C ARG A 79 13.53 -8.88 4.46
N ARG A 80 14.42 -7.88 4.43
CA ARG A 80 14.73 -7.13 3.21
C ARG A 80 15.63 -8.00 2.34
N ARG A 81 15.00 -8.78 1.47
CA ARG A 81 15.68 -9.56 0.42
C ARG A 81 16.50 -8.62 -0.48
N PRO A 82 17.62 -9.08 -1.06
CA PRO A 82 18.41 -8.26 -1.98
C PRO A 82 17.55 -7.78 -3.15
N VAL A 83 17.72 -6.51 -3.52
CA VAL A 83 17.02 -5.92 -4.67
C VAL A 83 17.65 -6.48 -5.94
N THR A 84 16.94 -7.37 -6.61
CA THR A 84 17.31 -7.88 -7.93
C THR A 84 16.66 -7.02 -8.99
N THR A 85 17.45 -6.57 -9.97
CA THR A 85 16.98 -5.83 -11.13
C THR A 85 17.71 -6.34 -12.36
N ASP A 86 16.98 -6.56 -13.44
CA ASP A 86 17.48 -7.00 -14.74
C ASP A 86 16.95 -6.05 -15.84
N GLY A 87 17.39 -6.27 -17.08
CA GLY A 87 17.02 -5.45 -18.23
C GLY A 87 18.11 -4.48 -18.68
N ARG A 88 17.72 -3.48 -19.48
CA ARG A 88 18.62 -2.51 -20.14
C ARG A 88 18.19 -1.07 -19.88
N VAL A 89 19.17 -0.20 -19.73
CA VAL A 89 18.97 1.25 -19.57
C VAL A 89 20.03 1.96 -20.40
N HIS A 90 19.61 2.87 -21.27
CA HIS A 90 20.54 3.73 -21.98
C HIS A 90 21.33 4.60 -20.99
N GLU A 91 22.63 4.79 -21.22
CA GLU A 91 23.58 5.34 -20.22
C GLU A 91 23.13 6.68 -19.60
N VAL A 92 22.58 7.57 -20.42
CA VAL A 92 22.07 8.88 -19.97
C VAL A 92 20.93 8.79 -18.95
N PHE A 93 20.24 7.65 -18.85
CA PHE A 93 19.11 7.41 -17.94
C PHE A 93 19.47 6.49 -16.76
N LEU A 94 20.75 6.19 -16.52
CA LEU A 94 21.18 5.44 -15.33
C LEU A 94 20.61 5.96 -13.99
N PRO A 95 20.41 7.29 -13.77
CA PRO A 95 19.75 7.77 -12.54
C PRO A 95 18.32 7.23 -12.33
N VAL A 96 17.62 6.84 -13.40
CA VAL A 96 16.29 6.21 -13.31
C VAL A 96 16.41 4.79 -12.74
N LEU A 97 17.43 4.02 -13.13
CA LEU A 97 17.69 2.69 -12.58
C LEU A 97 17.97 2.75 -11.07
N ASP A 98 18.74 3.75 -10.63
CA ASP A 98 19.00 3.94 -9.20
C ASP A 98 17.73 4.28 -8.42
N THR A 99 16.87 5.12 -8.99
CA THR A 99 15.56 5.45 -8.42
C THR A 99 14.66 4.22 -8.35
N PHE A 100 14.58 3.44 -9.43
CA PHE A 100 13.82 2.19 -9.49
C PHE A 100 14.28 1.22 -8.39
N ARG A 101 15.59 0.98 -8.26
CA ARG A 101 16.17 0.18 -7.17
C ARG A 101 15.85 0.74 -5.78
N ASN A 102 15.87 2.06 -5.64
CA ASN A 102 15.57 2.72 -4.38
C ASN A 102 14.11 2.51 -3.94
N ASN A 103 13.16 2.40 -4.87
CA ASN A 103 11.77 2.09 -4.52
C ASN A 103 11.66 0.74 -3.80
N PHE A 104 12.38 -0.29 -4.26
CA PHE A 104 12.47 -1.58 -3.55
C PHE A 104 13.15 -1.44 -2.19
N ARG A 105 14.29 -0.74 -2.11
CA ARG A 105 15.03 -0.54 -0.84
C ARG A 105 14.18 0.17 0.22
N ARG A 106 13.36 1.13 -0.20
CA ARG A 106 12.43 1.89 0.65
C ARG A 106 11.15 1.11 0.96
N GLY A 107 10.89 0.01 0.26
CA GLY A 107 9.70 -0.82 0.41
C GLY A 107 8.45 -0.24 -0.24
N TRP A 108 8.60 0.66 -1.20
CA TRP A 108 7.51 1.14 -2.05
C TRP A 108 7.09 0.06 -3.05
N GLU A 109 8.06 -0.56 -3.70
CA GLU A 109 7.84 -1.82 -4.43
C GLU A 109 8.07 -2.98 -3.47
N ARG A 110 6.98 -3.61 -3.02
CA ARG A 110 7.04 -4.68 -2.02
C ARG A 110 7.39 -6.04 -2.61
N ASP A 111 7.00 -6.28 -3.85
CA ASP A 111 7.10 -7.57 -4.53
C ASP A 111 7.97 -7.43 -5.78
N GLY A 112 7.36 -7.14 -6.93
CA GLY A 112 8.07 -6.91 -8.19
C GLY A 112 7.44 -5.79 -9.00
N ALA A 113 8.23 -5.24 -9.92
CA ALA A 113 7.81 -4.15 -10.80
C ALA A 113 8.59 -4.20 -12.11
N ALA A 114 8.05 -3.55 -13.13
CA ALA A 114 8.72 -3.31 -14.40
C ALA A 114 8.48 -1.86 -14.86
N LEU A 115 9.45 -1.31 -15.60
CA LEU A 115 9.40 0.01 -16.21
C LEU A 115 9.97 -0.06 -17.62
N CYS A 116 9.17 0.37 -18.58
CA CYS A 116 9.59 0.54 -19.98
C CYS A 116 9.33 1.99 -20.41
N VAL A 117 10.31 2.61 -21.06
CA VAL A 117 10.23 3.99 -21.55
C VAL A 117 10.74 4.06 -22.98
N TYR A 118 9.90 4.61 -23.87
CA TYR A 118 10.26 4.92 -25.24
C TYR A 118 10.50 6.42 -25.42
N TYR A 119 11.55 6.78 -26.14
CA TYR A 119 11.85 8.15 -26.55
C TYR A 119 12.08 8.18 -28.06
N GLN A 120 11.31 9.01 -28.78
CA GLN A 120 11.36 9.11 -30.25
C GLN A 120 11.26 7.75 -30.98
N GLY A 121 10.47 6.82 -30.44
CA GLY A 121 10.28 5.48 -31.03
C GLY A 121 11.32 4.44 -30.62
N GLU A 122 12.37 4.82 -29.90
CA GLU A 122 13.38 3.89 -29.39
C GLU A 122 13.14 3.53 -27.92
N CYS A 123 13.29 2.25 -27.59
CA CYS A 123 13.21 1.78 -26.22
C CYS A 123 14.50 2.13 -25.46
N VAL A 124 14.46 3.17 -24.63
CA VAL A 124 15.63 3.71 -23.91
C VAL A 124 15.76 3.17 -22.48
N ILE A 125 14.66 2.65 -21.91
CA ILE A 125 14.63 1.99 -20.60
C ILE A 125 13.72 0.78 -20.73
N ASP A 126 14.20 -0.38 -20.31
CA ASP A 126 13.43 -1.61 -20.20
C ASP A 126 13.98 -2.44 -19.06
N ILE A 127 13.41 -2.25 -17.87
CA ILE A 127 13.92 -2.83 -16.62
C ILE A 127 12.82 -3.47 -15.81
N TRP A 128 13.18 -4.51 -15.07
CA TRP A 128 12.29 -5.17 -14.13
C TRP A 128 13.06 -5.63 -12.90
N GLY A 129 12.35 -5.98 -11.84
CA GLY A 129 12.98 -6.41 -10.61
C GLY A 129 12.02 -6.99 -9.59
N GLY A 130 12.60 -7.58 -8.55
CA GLY A 130 11.85 -8.21 -7.47
C GLY A 130 11.22 -9.56 -7.85
N PHE A 131 10.02 -9.82 -7.31
CA PHE A 131 9.34 -11.11 -7.39
C PHE A 131 7.99 -11.00 -8.08
N ALA A 132 7.70 -11.93 -8.99
CA ALA A 132 6.37 -12.14 -9.56
C ALA A 132 5.44 -12.81 -8.53
N ASP A 133 6.00 -13.66 -7.67
CA ASP A 133 5.36 -14.18 -6.48
C ASP A 133 6.41 -14.29 -5.37
N ARG A 134 6.19 -13.52 -4.31
CA ARG A 134 7.12 -13.41 -3.20
C ARG A 134 7.10 -14.64 -2.28
N GLU A 135 5.95 -15.30 -2.15
CA GLU A 135 5.76 -16.46 -1.26
C GLU A 135 6.48 -17.68 -1.81
N SER A 136 6.34 -17.94 -3.12
CA SER A 136 7.04 -19.03 -3.82
C SER A 136 8.47 -18.66 -4.27
N GLU A 137 8.92 -17.44 -3.97
CA GLU A 137 10.21 -16.89 -4.41
C GLU A 137 10.42 -16.85 -5.93
N ARG A 138 9.31 -16.87 -6.69
CA ARG A 138 9.35 -16.75 -8.15
C ARG A 138 9.75 -15.33 -8.56
N ARG A 139 10.92 -15.21 -9.17
CA ARG A 139 11.47 -13.92 -9.63
C ARG A 139 10.63 -13.33 -10.76
N TRP A 140 10.60 -12.00 -10.80
CA TRP A 140 10.12 -11.29 -11.98
C TRP A 140 11.06 -11.53 -13.16
N ARG A 141 10.49 -11.72 -14.35
CA ARG A 141 11.18 -11.93 -15.63
C ARG A 141 10.68 -10.93 -16.67
N GLU A 142 11.38 -10.83 -17.79
CA GLU A 142 11.02 -9.92 -18.91
C GLU A 142 9.58 -10.09 -19.40
N ASP A 143 9.05 -11.31 -19.34
CA ASP A 143 7.74 -11.75 -19.81
C ASP A 143 6.70 -11.89 -18.68
N THR A 144 7.01 -11.43 -17.46
CA THR A 144 6.08 -11.54 -16.34
C THR A 144 4.86 -10.65 -16.56
N LEU A 145 3.70 -11.28 -16.70
CA LEU A 145 2.41 -10.60 -16.81
C LEU A 145 1.88 -10.15 -15.45
N GLN A 146 1.24 -8.99 -15.44
CA GLN A 146 0.54 -8.45 -14.27
C GLN A 146 -0.81 -7.85 -14.67
N ILE A 147 -1.73 -7.80 -13.70
CA ILE A 147 -3.01 -7.10 -13.87
C ILE A 147 -2.75 -5.60 -13.82
N ILE A 148 -2.98 -4.91 -14.93
CA ILE A 148 -2.74 -3.46 -15.07
C ILE A 148 -3.98 -2.60 -14.75
N PHE A 149 -5.07 -3.22 -14.31
CA PHE A 149 -6.34 -2.60 -13.93
C PHE A 149 -6.84 -1.57 -14.96
N SER A 150 -7.07 -0.34 -14.52
CA SER A 150 -7.70 0.70 -15.33
C SER A 150 -6.81 1.21 -16.47
N THR A 151 -5.52 0.87 -16.48
CA THR A 151 -4.63 1.15 -17.62
C THR A 151 -5.17 0.52 -18.91
N SER A 152 -5.88 -0.61 -18.82
CA SER A 152 -6.57 -1.25 -19.96
C SER A 152 -7.55 -0.32 -20.68
N LYS A 153 -8.08 0.72 -20.02
CA LYS A 153 -9.01 1.67 -20.66
C LYS A 153 -8.35 2.47 -21.78
N ALA A 154 -7.07 2.82 -21.62
CA ALA A 154 -6.30 3.50 -22.65
C ALA A 154 -6.17 2.63 -23.91
N VAL A 155 -5.93 1.33 -23.72
CA VAL A 155 -5.90 0.37 -24.83
C VAL A 155 -7.27 0.25 -25.51
N GLY A 156 -8.35 0.17 -24.74
CA GLY A 156 -9.69 0.18 -25.32
C GLY A 156 -10.03 1.46 -26.09
N ALA A 157 -9.57 2.62 -25.60
CA ALA A 157 -9.72 3.90 -26.30
C ALA A 157 -8.94 3.91 -27.64
N ILE A 158 -7.73 3.33 -27.68
CA ILE A 158 -6.96 3.17 -28.91
C ILE A 158 -7.70 2.28 -29.92
N CYS A 159 -8.32 1.17 -29.47
CA CYS A 159 -9.13 0.33 -30.36
C CYS A 159 -10.29 1.12 -31.00
N VAL A 160 -10.98 1.97 -30.24
CA VAL A 160 -12.02 2.87 -30.78
C VAL A 160 -11.41 3.90 -31.72
N ALA A 161 -10.26 4.49 -31.38
CA ALA A 161 -9.57 5.46 -32.22
C ALA A 161 -9.18 4.88 -33.60
N ILE A 162 -8.74 3.61 -33.65
CA ILE A 162 -8.47 2.90 -34.92
C ILE A 162 -9.74 2.79 -35.77
N LEU A 163 -10.88 2.48 -35.16
CA LEU A 163 -12.15 2.40 -35.88
C LEU A 163 -12.61 3.78 -36.38
N VAL A 164 -12.35 4.85 -35.62
CA VAL A 164 -12.59 6.25 -36.04
C VAL A 164 -11.69 6.62 -37.22
N ASP A 165 -10.40 6.33 -37.14
CA ASP A 165 -9.41 6.60 -38.21
C ASP A 165 -9.79 5.87 -39.52
N ARG A 166 -10.34 4.66 -39.41
CA ARG A 166 -10.86 3.87 -40.54
C ARG A 166 -12.23 4.33 -41.04
N GLY A 167 -12.81 5.40 -40.48
CA GLY A 167 -14.11 5.93 -40.87
C GLY A 167 -15.29 5.00 -40.55
N ARG A 168 -15.14 4.06 -39.60
CA ARG A 168 -16.22 3.13 -39.20
C ARG A 168 -17.24 3.77 -38.25
N LEU A 169 -16.82 4.79 -37.51
CA LEU A 169 -17.63 5.63 -36.64
C LEU A 169 -16.95 6.99 -36.43
N LYS A 170 -17.67 7.93 -35.83
CA LYS A 170 -17.14 9.21 -35.35
C LYS A 170 -17.39 9.34 -33.86
N TYR A 171 -16.57 10.12 -33.17
CA TYR A 171 -16.77 10.42 -31.74
C TYR A 171 -18.11 11.11 -31.46
N THR A 172 -18.62 11.88 -32.42
CA THR A 172 -19.92 12.58 -32.35
C THR A 172 -21.11 11.68 -32.67
N ASP A 173 -20.90 10.45 -33.16
CA ASP A 173 -22.00 9.56 -33.49
C ASP A 173 -22.74 9.15 -32.21
N LYS A 174 -24.06 9.12 -32.30
CA LYS A 174 -24.91 8.61 -31.21
C LYS A 174 -24.77 7.09 -31.16
N ILE A 175 -24.66 6.53 -29.96
CA ILE A 175 -24.59 5.07 -29.78
C ILE A 175 -25.82 4.38 -30.41
N SER A 176 -26.98 5.03 -30.33
CA SER A 176 -28.25 4.59 -30.90
C SER A 176 -28.24 4.38 -32.42
N MET A 177 -27.29 4.97 -33.16
CA MET A 177 -27.18 4.79 -34.61
C MET A 177 -26.77 3.37 -35.01
N PHE A 178 -25.94 2.71 -34.19
CA PHE A 178 -25.47 1.34 -34.43
C PHE A 178 -25.95 0.37 -33.34
N TRP A 179 -26.60 0.86 -32.29
CA TRP A 179 -27.22 0.08 -31.23
C TRP A 179 -28.60 0.64 -30.87
N PRO A 180 -29.65 0.41 -31.67
CA PRO A 180 -30.97 1.03 -31.46
C PRO A 180 -31.57 0.77 -30.08
N GLU A 181 -31.39 -0.44 -29.53
CA GLU A 181 -31.90 -0.85 -28.21
C GLU A 181 -31.26 -0.06 -27.07
N PHE A 182 -30.08 0.54 -27.28
CA PHE A 182 -29.44 1.42 -26.32
C PHE A 182 -30.27 2.69 -26.06
N ALA A 183 -31.11 3.14 -26.99
CA ALA A 183 -31.83 4.42 -26.89
C ALA A 183 -32.92 4.47 -25.80
N LYS A 184 -33.12 3.39 -25.03
CA LYS A 184 -34.08 3.35 -23.92
C LYS A 184 -33.68 4.28 -22.77
N HIS A 185 -34.65 4.69 -21.96
CA HIS A 185 -34.43 5.37 -20.68
C HIS A 185 -33.62 6.69 -20.77
N GLY A 186 -33.82 7.48 -21.82
CA GLY A 186 -33.18 8.80 -21.97
C GLY A 186 -31.74 8.76 -22.51
N LYS A 187 -31.34 7.65 -23.15
CA LYS A 187 -29.99 7.42 -23.66
C LYS A 187 -29.83 7.72 -25.15
N GLU A 188 -30.88 8.17 -25.82
CA GLU A 188 -30.95 8.33 -27.28
C GLU A 188 -29.91 9.29 -27.85
N ASN A 189 -29.44 10.25 -27.06
CA ASN A 189 -28.49 11.29 -27.47
C ASN A 189 -27.05 11.07 -26.96
N ILE A 190 -26.76 9.97 -26.26
CA ILE A 190 -25.41 9.67 -25.79
C ILE A 190 -24.52 9.36 -26.99
N THR A 191 -23.36 10.03 -27.06
CA THR A 191 -22.36 9.84 -28.12
C THR A 191 -21.24 8.92 -27.69
N VAL A 192 -20.43 8.48 -28.66
CA VAL A 192 -19.19 7.72 -28.43
C VAL A 192 -18.22 8.51 -27.54
N GLU A 193 -18.07 9.82 -27.78
CA GLU A 193 -17.26 10.72 -26.94
C GLU A 193 -17.72 10.71 -25.49
N MET A 194 -19.03 10.79 -25.23
CA MET A 194 -19.56 10.80 -23.86
C MET A 194 -19.24 9.51 -23.09
N ILE A 195 -19.18 8.36 -23.79
CA ILE A 195 -18.77 7.09 -23.21
C ILE A 195 -17.28 7.14 -22.83
N LEU A 196 -16.42 7.57 -23.77
CA LEU A 196 -14.97 7.63 -23.56
C LEU A 196 -14.56 8.67 -22.51
N ALA A 197 -15.30 9.78 -22.43
CA ALA A 197 -15.06 10.89 -21.50
C ALA A 197 -15.77 10.73 -20.15
N HIS A 198 -16.41 9.60 -19.88
CA HIS A 198 -17.11 9.34 -18.62
C HIS A 198 -18.28 10.30 -18.30
N THR A 199 -18.94 10.86 -19.32
CA THR A 199 -20.06 11.80 -19.15
C THR A 199 -21.43 11.21 -19.47
N SER A 200 -21.50 9.94 -19.87
CA SER A 200 -22.76 9.29 -20.29
C SER A 200 -23.77 9.00 -19.16
N GLY A 201 -23.39 9.15 -17.90
CA GLY A 201 -24.24 8.78 -16.76
C GLY A 201 -24.32 7.28 -16.47
N LEU A 202 -23.59 6.43 -17.21
CA LEU A 202 -23.61 4.97 -17.04
C LEU A 202 -22.48 4.42 -16.15
N ALA A 203 -22.03 5.18 -15.15
CA ALA A 203 -20.92 4.76 -14.28
C ALA A 203 -21.28 3.51 -13.44
N CYS A 204 -22.57 3.31 -13.17
CA CYS A 204 -23.15 2.10 -12.61
C CYS A 204 -24.26 1.58 -13.54
N LEU A 205 -24.35 0.27 -13.68
CA LEU A 205 -25.43 -0.38 -14.42
C LEU A 205 -26.50 -0.87 -13.44
N ASP A 206 -27.75 -0.84 -13.88
CA ASP A 206 -28.88 -1.33 -13.10
C ASP A 206 -28.91 -2.87 -13.07
N GLY A 207 -29.47 -3.43 -12.00
CA GLY A 207 -29.64 -4.87 -11.83
C GLY A 207 -28.53 -5.54 -11.02
N LYS A 208 -28.72 -6.84 -10.76
CA LYS A 208 -27.71 -7.68 -10.09
C LYS A 208 -26.94 -8.44 -11.16
N ILE A 209 -25.69 -8.06 -11.36
CA ILE A 209 -24.79 -8.67 -12.35
C ILE A 209 -23.92 -9.70 -11.61
N SER A 210 -24.09 -10.98 -11.96
CA SER A 210 -23.20 -12.04 -11.46
C SER A 210 -21.84 -12.01 -12.17
N PHE A 211 -20.86 -12.77 -11.67
CA PHE A 211 -19.58 -12.91 -12.35
C PHE A 211 -19.74 -13.59 -13.72
N GLU A 212 -20.64 -14.58 -13.82
CA GLU A 212 -20.96 -15.24 -15.09
C GLU A 212 -21.55 -14.25 -16.09
N ASP A 213 -22.49 -13.41 -15.66
CA ASP A 213 -23.08 -12.39 -16.52
C ASP A 213 -22.03 -11.38 -16.99
N ALA A 214 -21.11 -10.96 -16.11
CA ALA A 214 -20.02 -10.03 -16.42
C ALA A 214 -19.09 -10.52 -17.55
N THR A 215 -19.03 -11.84 -17.78
CA THR A 215 -18.24 -12.47 -18.85
C THR A 215 -19.01 -12.66 -20.15
N ASP A 216 -20.33 -12.47 -20.16
CA ASP A 216 -21.20 -12.67 -21.32
C ASP A 216 -21.52 -11.32 -21.99
N PRO A 217 -20.99 -11.05 -23.20
CA PRO A 217 -21.19 -9.77 -23.87
C PRO A 217 -22.65 -9.50 -24.23
N GLU A 218 -23.46 -10.51 -24.51
CA GLU A 218 -24.87 -10.33 -24.88
C GLU A 218 -25.71 -9.98 -23.65
N LYS A 219 -25.47 -10.66 -22.53
CA LYS A 219 -26.12 -10.29 -21.26
C LYS A 219 -25.72 -8.89 -20.81
N MET A 220 -24.44 -8.55 -20.90
CA MET A 220 -23.97 -7.21 -20.56
C MET A 220 -24.58 -6.14 -21.46
N ALA A 221 -24.80 -6.43 -22.75
CA ALA A 221 -25.56 -5.56 -23.63
C ALA A 221 -26.97 -5.29 -23.08
N LYS A 222 -27.69 -6.33 -22.65
CA LYS A 222 -29.03 -6.19 -22.08
C LYS A 222 -29.06 -5.40 -20.77
N PHE A 223 -28.09 -5.60 -19.89
CA PHE A 223 -27.95 -4.76 -18.69
C PHE A 223 -27.74 -3.29 -19.06
N ILE A 224 -26.90 -2.99 -20.04
CA ILE A 224 -26.65 -1.61 -20.50
C ILE A 224 -27.91 -0.99 -21.13
N GLU A 225 -28.63 -1.74 -21.98
CA GLU A 225 -29.86 -1.28 -22.62
C GLU A 225 -30.91 -0.87 -21.59
N GLU A 226 -31.07 -1.64 -20.52
CA GLU A 226 -32.06 -1.38 -19.47
C GLU A 226 -31.59 -0.42 -18.38
N SER A 227 -30.30 -0.10 -18.31
CA SER A 227 -29.76 0.83 -17.33
C SER A 227 -30.19 2.27 -17.59
N ARG A 228 -30.49 3.00 -16.51
CA ARG A 228 -30.75 4.44 -16.53
C ARG A 228 -29.46 5.22 -16.25
N PRO A 229 -29.20 6.32 -16.98
CA PRO A 229 -28.16 7.26 -16.56
C PRO A 229 -28.44 7.79 -15.16
N ILE A 230 -27.44 7.73 -14.26
CA ILE A 230 -27.57 8.24 -12.89
C ILE A 230 -27.54 9.77 -12.80
N TRP A 231 -27.20 10.44 -13.91
CA TRP A 231 -27.37 11.88 -14.14
C TRP A 231 -27.66 12.13 -15.62
N GLU A 232 -28.13 13.33 -15.96
CA GLU A 232 -28.39 13.71 -17.36
C GLU A 232 -27.10 13.64 -18.20
N PRO A 233 -27.04 12.84 -19.27
CA PRO A 233 -25.82 12.66 -20.05
C PRO A 233 -25.21 13.99 -20.52
N GLY A 234 -23.89 14.12 -20.35
CA GLY A 234 -23.15 15.33 -20.68
C GLY A 234 -23.15 16.43 -19.61
N LYS A 235 -23.97 16.32 -18.55
CA LYS A 235 -24.02 17.35 -17.48
C LYS A 235 -23.04 17.14 -16.34
N ALA A 236 -22.51 15.93 -16.18
CA ALA A 236 -21.50 15.61 -15.17
C ALA A 236 -20.52 14.54 -15.69
N VAL A 237 -19.39 14.43 -15.00
CA VAL A 237 -18.39 13.39 -15.18
C VAL A 237 -18.46 12.46 -13.98
N GLY A 238 -18.49 11.15 -14.20
CA GLY A 238 -18.33 10.18 -13.14
C GLY A 238 -17.65 8.94 -13.67
N TYR A 239 -16.58 8.52 -12.99
CA TYR A 239 -15.69 7.49 -13.50
C TYR A 239 -16.36 6.11 -13.60
N HIS A 240 -16.53 5.62 -14.83
CA HIS A 240 -17.04 4.28 -15.17
C HIS A 240 -15.97 3.22 -14.87
N ALA A 241 -15.79 2.92 -13.58
CA ALA A 241 -14.72 2.03 -13.13
C ALA A 241 -14.73 0.67 -13.83
N LEU A 242 -15.92 0.05 -13.94
CA LEU A 242 -16.14 -1.24 -14.60
C LEU A 242 -16.92 -1.12 -15.91
N SER A 243 -18.02 -0.34 -15.90
CA SER A 243 -18.94 -0.26 -17.03
C SER A 243 -18.32 0.25 -18.33
N TYR A 244 -17.23 1.02 -18.25
CA TYR A 244 -16.45 1.46 -19.41
C TYR A 244 -16.05 0.29 -20.31
N GLY A 245 -15.56 -0.80 -19.73
CA GLY A 245 -15.06 -1.94 -20.50
C GLY A 245 -16.16 -2.56 -21.36
N TRP A 246 -17.32 -2.81 -20.76
CA TRP A 246 -18.47 -3.36 -21.48
C TRP A 246 -19.03 -2.37 -22.51
N LEU A 247 -19.11 -1.08 -22.19
CA LEU A 247 -19.58 -0.07 -23.14
C LEU A 247 -18.68 0.02 -24.38
N VAL A 248 -17.36 0.06 -24.18
CA VAL A 248 -16.39 0.11 -25.28
C VAL A 248 -16.39 -1.20 -26.09
N ASP A 249 -16.49 -2.36 -25.42
CA ASP A 249 -16.64 -3.65 -26.10
C ASP A 249 -17.88 -3.68 -27.02
N GLN A 250 -19.03 -3.19 -26.54
CA GLN A 250 -20.26 -3.14 -27.33
C GLN A 250 -20.17 -2.16 -28.52
N ILE A 251 -19.43 -1.05 -28.38
CA ILE A 251 -19.13 -0.14 -29.49
C ILE A 251 -18.31 -0.85 -30.56
N ILE A 252 -17.22 -1.52 -30.17
CA ILE A 252 -16.33 -2.23 -31.10
C ILE A 252 -17.10 -3.34 -31.83
N ARG A 253 -17.84 -4.19 -31.12
CA ARG A 253 -18.62 -5.29 -31.73
C ARG A 253 -19.60 -4.82 -32.80
N ARG A 254 -20.17 -3.64 -32.66
CA ARG A 254 -21.18 -3.11 -33.60
C ARG A 254 -20.59 -2.33 -34.77
N THR A 255 -19.37 -1.82 -34.62
CA THR A 255 -18.75 -0.92 -35.61
C THR A 255 -17.60 -1.59 -36.38
N ASP A 256 -16.95 -2.59 -35.79
CA ASP A 256 -15.98 -3.46 -36.45
C ASP A 256 -16.64 -4.29 -37.55
N ALA A 257 -15.97 -4.40 -38.69
CA ALA A 257 -16.50 -5.13 -39.85
C ALA A 257 -16.60 -6.64 -39.60
N LYS A 258 -15.77 -7.19 -38.71
CA LYS A 258 -15.81 -8.62 -38.31
C LYS A 258 -16.64 -8.86 -37.05
N HIS A 259 -17.25 -7.82 -36.47
CA HIS A 259 -18.01 -7.89 -35.23
C HIS A 259 -17.26 -8.53 -34.05
N ARG A 260 -15.93 -8.35 -34.00
CA ARG A 260 -15.08 -8.88 -32.92
C ARG A 260 -15.34 -8.16 -31.60
N GLY A 261 -15.14 -8.87 -30.49
CA GLY A 261 -15.01 -8.26 -29.17
C GLY A 261 -13.71 -7.48 -29.03
N ILE A 262 -13.62 -6.62 -27.99
CA ILE A 262 -12.46 -5.76 -27.76
C ILE A 262 -11.14 -6.52 -27.64
N GLY A 263 -11.12 -7.67 -26.96
CA GLY A 263 -9.93 -8.50 -26.78
C GLY A 263 -9.40 -9.04 -28.11
N GLN A 264 -10.29 -9.63 -28.92
CA GLN A 264 -9.93 -10.16 -30.24
C GLN A 264 -9.54 -9.05 -31.22
N PHE A 265 -10.24 -7.91 -31.19
CA PHE A 265 -9.90 -6.75 -32.01
C PHE A 265 -8.51 -6.23 -31.66
N PHE A 266 -8.22 -6.03 -30.37
CA PHE A 266 -6.90 -5.61 -29.90
C PHE A 266 -5.80 -6.58 -30.35
N LYS A 267 -6.04 -7.89 -30.16
CA LYS A 267 -5.11 -8.93 -30.54
C LYS A 267 -4.73 -8.85 -32.02
N GLU A 268 -5.72 -8.89 -32.91
CA GLU A 268 -5.48 -8.92 -34.35
C GLU A 268 -4.96 -7.59 -34.91
N GLU A 269 -5.43 -6.45 -34.39
CA GLU A 269 -5.15 -5.14 -34.98
C GLU A 269 -3.92 -4.46 -34.40
N ILE A 270 -3.53 -4.83 -33.18
CA ILE A 270 -2.41 -4.22 -32.45
C ILE A 270 -1.39 -5.25 -32.01
N ALA A 271 -1.79 -6.21 -31.17
CA ALA A 271 -0.84 -7.10 -30.50
C ALA A 271 -0.04 -7.92 -31.50
N ASP A 272 -0.71 -8.70 -32.37
CA ASP A 272 -0.10 -9.61 -33.34
C ASP A 272 0.58 -8.85 -34.50
N LYS A 273 0.14 -7.60 -34.76
CA LYS A 273 0.60 -6.81 -35.91
C LYS A 273 1.88 -6.04 -35.64
N TYR A 274 2.02 -5.46 -34.45
CA TYR A 274 3.13 -4.56 -34.12
C TYR A 274 4.11 -5.16 -33.11
N SER A 275 3.80 -6.32 -32.52
CA SER A 275 4.63 -6.95 -31.50
C SER A 275 4.45 -8.46 -31.44
N THR A 276 5.30 -9.15 -30.68
CA THR A 276 4.94 -10.39 -29.98
C THR A 276 4.49 -10.04 -28.56
N LEU A 277 3.50 -9.15 -28.44
CA LEU A 277 2.97 -8.74 -27.14
C LEU A 277 2.13 -9.88 -26.58
N ASP A 278 2.60 -10.53 -25.52
CA ASP A 278 1.75 -11.34 -24.65
C ASP A 278 0.87 -10.42 -23.80
N TYR A 279 -0.07 -9.74 -24.46
CA TYR A 279 -1.00 -8.82 -23.83
C TYR A 279 -2.43 -9.30 -24.03
N SER A 280 -3.00 -9.89 -22.98
CA SER A 280 -4.44 -10.07 -22.89
C SER A 280 -5.04 -8.73 -22.48
N CYS A 281 -5.91 -8.15 -23.29
CA CYS A 281 -6.62 -6.94 -22.90
C CYS A 281 -7.66 -7.32 -21.84
N PHE A 282 -7.25 -7.33 -20.56
CA PHE A 282 -8.08 -7.74 -19.42
C PHE A 282 -9.26 -6.77 -19.20
N PHE A 283 -10.27 -6.85 -20.05
CA PHE A 283 -11.64 -6.57 -19.66
C PHE A 283 -12.19 -7.85 -19.03
N LEU A 284 -13.07 -7.75 -18.02
CA LEU A 284 -13.53 -8.88 -17.18
C LEU A 284 -13.92 -10.16 -17.98
N GLN A 285 -14.31 -10.00 -19.25
CA GLN A 285 -14.65 -11.06 -20.19
C GLN A 285 -13.50 -12.05 -20.49
N ASP A 286 -12.24 -11.60 -20.46
CA ASP A 286 -11.07 -12.42 -20.83
C ASP A 286 -10.41 -13.12 -19.62
N ILE A 287 -10.94 -12.92 -18.41
CA ILE A 287 -10.37 -13.46 -17.16
C ILE A 287 -10.34 -14.99 -17.14
N LYS A 288 -11.32 -15.67 -17.74
CA LYS A 288 -11.36 -17.15 -17.71
C LYS A 288 -10.21 -17.81 -18.47
N ALA A 289 -9.65 -17.16 -19.50
CA ALA A 289 -8.65 -17.80 -20.36
C ALA A 289 -7.24 -17.80 -19.75
N SER A 290 -6.89 -16.81 -18.93
CA SER A 290 -5.51 -16.63 -18.44
C SER A 290 -5.24 -17.20 -17.04
N PHE A 291 -6.27 -17.59 -16.27
CA PHE A 291 -6.08 -18.28 -14.98
C PHE A 291 -6.08 -19.82 -15.10
N MET A 292 -6.30 -20.36 -16.30
CA MET A 292 -6.30 -21.81 -16.56
C MET A 292 -5.06 -22.32 -17.29
N ASN A 293 -4.06 -21.47 -17.56
CA ASN A 293 -2.76 -21.86 -18.12
C ASN A 293 -1.62 -21.42 -17.22
#